data_AF-D8DUU0-F1
#
_entry.id   AF-D8DUU0-F1
#
_cell.length_a   1.000
_cell.length_b   1.000
_cell.length_c   1.000
_cell.angle_alpha   90.00
_cell.angle_beta   90.00
_cell.angle_gamma   90.00
#
_symmetry.space_group_name_H-M   'P 1'
#
loop_
_entity.id
_entity.type
_entity.pdbx_description
1 polymer ?
#
loop_
_entity_poly.entity_id
_entity_poly.type
_entity_poly.pdbx_seq_one_letter_code
_entity_poly.pdbx_strand_id
1 'polypeptide(L)'
;MKKFTSIFSIALVMLSALAFTSCDRMEDMAMSDTLQGIWGGTLQSTYYDDLGYPVGNDQYLTIFRFDRQTATKGTGVEIDVIGNRRGYGRFDWEVRNQTAYLYYEDGTRAIIYDYTLDDYHFEGYIDDGTHRDIYFNLSFMSDRDFNSYYDDYYDTYYNWAKSNRTRAGSEEGVLMKKGKLFFDKDSLNALKSK
;
A
#
# COMPACT_ATOMS: atom_id res chain seq x y z
N MET A 1 35.70 -20.58 -39.64
CA MET A 1 34.68 -19.50 -39.57
C MET A 1 33.45 -19.85 -38.72
N LYS A 2 33.12 -21.12 -38.43
CA LYS A 2 31.92 -21.51 -37.64
C LYS A 2 31.94 -21.17 -36.14
N LYS A 3 33.08 -20.77 -35.56
CA LYS A 3 33.22 -20.48 -34.13
C LYS A 3 32.98 -19.01 -33.76
N PHE A 4 33.11 -18.09 -34.72
CA PHE A 4 32.92 -16.66 -34.47
C PHE A 4 31.44 -16.24 -34.45
N THR A 5 30.60 -16.88 -35.26
CA THR A 5 29.14 -16.63 -35.25
C THR A 5 28.49 -17.08 -33.95
N SER A 6 28.96 -18.19 -33.35
CA SER A 6 28.41 -18.71 -32.09
C SER A 6 28.67 -17.80 -30.88
N ILE A 7 29.82 -17.12 -30.82
CA ILE A 7 30.16 -16.20 -29.72
C ILE A 7 29.32 -14.92 -29.82
N PHE A 8 29.13 -14.39 -31.04
CA PHE A 8 28.30 -13.20 -31.27
C PHE A 8 26.83 -13.45 -30.92
N SER A 9 26.27 -14.62 -31.26
CA SER A 9 24.88 -14.96 -30.89
C SER A 9 24.69 -15.08 -29.38
N ILE A 10 25.64 -15.67 -28.65
CA ILE A 10 25.58 -15.80 -27.19
C ILE A 10 25.72 -14.42 -26.51
N ALA A 11 26.62 -13.57 -27.01
CA ALA A 11 26.77 -12.20 -26.52
C ALA A 11 25.51 -11.35 -26.74
N LEU A 12 24.85 -11.49 -27.89
CA LEU A 12 23.61 -10.76 -28.19
C LEU A 12 22.46 -11.18 -27.26
N VAL A 13 22.29 -12.49 -27.01
CA VAL A 13 21.27 -12.99 -26.08
C VAL A 13 21.54 -12.52 -24.65
N MET A 14 22.81 -12.51 -24.20
CA MET A 14 23.17 -11.98 -22.89
C MET A 14 22.94 -10.47 -22.75
N LEU A 15 23.29 -9.66 -23.76
CA LEU A 15 22.99 -8.22 -23.75
C LEU A 15 21.49 -7.95 -23.74
N SER A 16 20.71 -8.76 -24.45
CA SER A 16 19.25 -8.67 -24.47
C SER A 16 18.69 -8.94 -23.07
N ALA A 17 19.12 -10.02 -22.41
CA ALA A 17 18.70 -10.38 -21.06
C ALA A 17 19.04 -9.29 -20.03
N LEU A 18 20.23 -8.67 -20.13
CA LEU A 18 20.62 -7.55 -19.27
C LEU A 18 19.80 -6.29 -19.51
N ALA A 19 19.44 -5.99 -20.76
CA ALA A 19 18.61 -4.85 -21.11
C ALA A 19 17.17 -4.98 -20.59
N PHE A 20 16.57 -6.18 -20.69
CA PHE A 20 15.24 -6.41 -20.12
C PHE A 20 15.22 -6.26 -18.60
N THR A 21 16.23 -6.80 -17.90
CA THR A 21 16.32 -6.62 -16.43
C THR A 21 16.60 -5.19 -15.99
N SER A 22 17.17 -4.34 -16.84
CA SER A 22 17.42 -2.93 -16.48
C SER A 22 16.18 -2.08 -16.62
N CYS A 23 15.31 -2.35 -17.60
CA CYS A 23 14.05 -1.63 -17.75
C CYS A 23 13.13 -1.87 -16.55
N ASP A 24 12.93 -3.14 -16.17
CA ASP A 24 12.10 -3.49 -15.00
C ASP A 24 12.62 -2.82 -13.73
N ARG A 25 13.95 -2.81 -13.55
CA ARG A 25 14.57 -2.15 -12.40
C ARG A 25 14.42 -0.62 -12.43
N MET A 26 14.50 0.00 -13.60
CA MET A 26 14.30 1.45 -13.73
C MET A 26 12.83 1.83 -13.48
N GLU A 27 11.89 1.00 -13.93
CA GLU A 27 10.47 1.16 -13.65
C GLU A 27 10.16 1.00 -12.16
N ASP A 28 10.71 -0.03 -11.50
CA ASP A 28 10.58 -0.21 -10.05
C ASP A 28 11.10 1.00 -9.27
N MET A 29 12.22 1.57 -9.72
CA MET A 29 12.80 2.78 -9.11
C MET A 29 11.92 4.01 -9.33
N ALA A 30 11.32 4.18 -10.52
CA ALA A 30 10.42 5.29 -10.80
C ALA A 30 9.12 5.17 -9.99
N MET A 31 8.53 3.97 -9.89
CA MET A 31 7.35 3.71 -9.06
C MET A 31 7.64 3.98 -7.58
N SER A 32 8.79 3.49 -7.08
CA SER A 32 9.27 3.78 -5.73
C SER A 32 9.49 5.28 -5.49
N ASP A 33 9.89 6.04 -6.51
CA ASP A 33 10.02 7.49 -6.42
C ASP A 33 8.66 8.17 -6.26
N THR A 34 7.70 7.82 -7.12
CA THR A 34 6.35 8.36 -7.09
C THR A 34 5.58 7.96 -5.83
N LEU A 35 5.80 6.77 -5.26
CA LEU A 35 5.13 6.33 -4.02
C LEU A 35 5.42 7.25 -2.83
N GLN A 36 6.56 7.94 -2.81
CA GLN A 36 6.98 8.79 -1.69
C GLN A 36 5.89 9.79 -1.29
N GLY A 37 5.55 9.82 0.00
CA GLY A 37 4.58 10.76 0.55
C GLY A 37 3.31 10.10 1.06
N ILE A 38 2.24 10.87 1.14
CA ILE A 38 0.98 10.49 1.79
C ILE A 38 -0.14 10.40 0.76
N TRP A 39 -0.86 9.29 0.82
CA TRP A 39 -1.94 8.91 -0.07
C TRP A 39 -3.20 8.63 0.74
N GLY A 40 -4.32 9.27 0.39
CA GLY A 40 -5.56 9.10 1.13
C GLY A 40 -6.75 8.91 0.21
N GLY A 41 -7.67 8.02 0.61
CA GLY A 41 -8.85 7.72 -0.17
C GLY A 41 -9.61 6.53 0.38
N THR A 42 -10.10 5.66 -0.49
CA THR A 42 -11.00 4.55 -0.12
C THR A 42 -10.40 3.19 -0.44
N LEU A 43 -10.65 2.22 0.44
CA LEU A 43 -10.55 0.80 0.17
C LEU A 43 -11.95 0.23 0.01
N GLN A 44 -12.17 -0.55 -1.04
CA GLN A 44 -13.37 -1.33 -1.27
C GLN A 44 -13.00 -2.81 -1.31
N SER A 45 -13.59 -3.62 -0.43
CA SER A 45 -13.37 -5.06 -0.37
C SER A 45 -14.63 -5.80 -0.80
N THR A 46 -14.51 -6.70 -1.76
CA THR A 46 -15.59 -7.62 -2.16
C THR A 46 -15.36 -8.99 -1.54
N TYR A 47 -16.42 -9.56 -0.95
CA TYR A 47 -16.42 -10.88 -0.35
C TYR A 47 -17.03 -11.90 -1.30
N TYR A 48 -16.43 -13.10 -1.37
CA TYR A 48 -16.92 -14.20 -2.19
C TYR A 48 -17.26 -15.41 -1.33
N ASP A 49 -18.27 -16.19 -1.75
CA ASP A 49 -18.53 -17.51 -1.19
C ASP A 49 -17.57 -18.59 -1.74
N ASP A 50 -17.70 -19.82 -1.27
CA ASP A 50 -16.87 -20.96 -1.69
C ASP A 50 -17.00 -21.31 -3.18
N LEU A 51 -18.00 -20.76 -3.87
CA LEU A 51 -18.25 -20.93 -5.30
C LEU A 51 -17.78 -19.72 -6.13
N GLY A 52 -17.23 -18.69 -5.49
CA GLY A 52 -16.72 -17.48 -6.13
C GLY A 52 -17.80 -16.44 -6.46
N TYR A 53 -19.00 -16.52 -5.87
CA TYR A 53 -20.04 -15.49 -6.05
C TYR A 53 -19.90 -14.37 -5.02
N PRO A 54 -20.06 -13.09 -5.42
CA PRO A 54 -19.97 -11.97 -4.50
C PRO A 54 -21.16 -12.00 -3.52
N VAL A 55 -20.86 -12.02 -2.22
CA VAL A 55 -21.85 -12.09 -1.14
C VAL A 55 -21.93 -10.83 -0.29
N GLY A 56 -21.03 -9.87 -0.52
CA GLY A 56 -21.05 -8.58 0.15
C GLY A 56 -19.90 -7.69 -0.28
N ASN A 57 -19.95 -6.44 0.13
CA ASN A 57 -18.87 -5.48 -0.04
C ASN A 57 -18.74 -4.57 1.17
N ASP A 58 -17.52 -4.15 1.47
CA ASP A 58 -17.22 -3.12 2.45
C ASP A 58 -16.45 -1.98 1.79
N GLN A 59 -16.67 -0.75 2.25
CA GLN A 59 -15.89 0.40 1.83
C GLN A 59 -15.51 1.25 3.03
N TYR A 60 -14.23 1.57 3.17
CA TYR A 60 -13.73 2.40 4.27
C TYR A 60 -12.64 3.36 3.80
N LEU A 61 -12.39 4.40 4.58
CA LEU A 61 -11.31 5.33 4.29
C LEU A 61 -9.99 4.75 4.78
N THR A 62 -8.95 4.95 3.98
CA THR A 62 -7.59 4.61 4.35
C THR A 62 -6.62 5.71 4.00
N ILE A 63 -5.50 5.72 4.69
CA ILE A 63 -4.37 6.61 4.43
C ILE A 63 -3.11 5.78 4.51
N PHE A 64 -2.30 5.83 3.46
CA PHE A 64 -0.96 5.29 3.42
C PHE A 64 0.06 6.42 3.44
N ARG A 65 1.16 6.19 4.15
CA ARG A 65 2.40 6.95 3.97
C ARG A 65 3.52 6.01 3.59
N PHE A 66 4.26 6.40 2.57
CA PHE A 66 5.48 5.73 2.15
C PHE A 66 6.67 6.67 2.35
N ASP A 67 7.60 6.23 3.18
CA ASP A 67 8.88 6.88 3.42
C ASP A 67 9.99 6.04 2.79
N ARG A 68 10.45 6.46 1.61
CA ARG A 68 11.50 5.81 0.86
C ARG A 68 12.84 5.94 1.57
N GLN A 69 13.53 4.81 1.75
CA GLN A 69 14.86 4.74 2.36
C GLN A 69 15.95 4.39 1.35
N THR A 70 15.60 3.62 0.32
CA THR A 70 16.51 3.21 -0.76
C THR A 70 15.81 3.30 -2.11
N ALA A 71 16.50 2.93 -3.20
CA ALA A 71 15.97 3.02 -4.56
C ALA A 71 14.59 2.34 -4.75
N THR A 72 14.34 1.23 -4.07
CA THR A 72 13.09 0.46 -4.22
C THR A 72 12.49 -0.01 -2.89
N LYS A 73 12.94 0.54 -1.76
CA LYS A 73 12.49 0.12 -0.42
C LYS A 73 12.30 1.28 0.53
N GLY A 74 11.46 1.08 1.52
CA GLY A 74 11.27 2.04 2.59
C GLY A 74 10.44 1.50 3.73
N THR A 75 9.99 2.43 4.57
CA THR A 75 9.03 2.19 5.66
C THR A 75 7.73 2.90 5.35
N GLY A 76 6.66 2.50 6.02
CA GLY A 76 5.38 3.16 5.86
C GLY A 76 4.42 2.90 7.01
N VAL A 77 3.30 3.60 6.92
CA VAL A 77 2.21 3.56 7.89
C VAL A 77 0.89 3.53 7.16
N GLU A 78 -0.05 2.73 7.64
CA GLU A 78 -1.43 2.70 7.19
C GLU A 78 -2.38 3.06 8.34
N ILE A 79 -3.35 3.92 8.05
CA ILE A 79 -4.42 4.30 8.98
C ILE A 79 -5.77 4.00 8.32
N ASP A 80 -6.52 3.07 8.89
CA ASP A 80 -7.88 2.79 8.46
C ASP A 80 -8.87 3.53 9.34
N VAL A 81 -9.88 4.14 8.72
CA VAL A 81 -10.97 4.80 9.43
C VAL A 81 -12.28 4.17 9.01
N ILE A 82 -12.83 3.40 9.94
CA ILE A 82 -14.09 2.67 9.78
C ILE A 82 -15.00 3.14 10.92
N GLY A 83 -16.07 3.86 10.58
CA GLY A 83 -16.94 4.53 11.56
C GLY A 83 -16.15 5.22 12.67
N ASN A 84 -16.43 5.00 13.95
CA ASN A 84 -15.67 5.64 15.04
C ASN A 84 -14.36 4.91 15.41
N ARG A 85 -14.09 3.75 14.79
CA ARG A 85 -12.92 2.92 15.02
C ARG A 85 -11.80 3.30 14.07
N ARG A 86 -10.58 2.91 14.46
CA ARG A 86 -9.37 3.23 13.70
C ARG A 86 -8.41 2.06 13.77
N GLY A 87 -7.89 1.65 12.62
CA GLY A 87 -6.78 0.72 12.53
C GLY A 87 -5.47 1.46 12.32
N TYR A 88 -4.39 0.97 12.90
CA TYR A 88 -3.03 1.46 12.66
C TYR A 88 -2.09 0.30 12.38
N GLY A 89 -1.27 0.43 11.34
CA GLY A 89 -0.23 -0.54 11.01
C GLY A 89 1.05 0.15 10.53
N ARG A 90 2.20 -0.30 11.03
CA ARG A 90 3.52 0.00 10.48
C ARG A 90 3.95 -1.13 9.57
N PHE A 91 4.64 -0.79 8.51
CA PHE A 91 5.17 -1.78 7.57
C PHE A 91 6.51 -1.33 6.97
N ASP A 92 7.33 -2.31 6.61
CA ASP A 92 8.37 -2.15 5.60
C ASP A 92 7.77 -2.38 4.22
N TRP A 93 8.32 -1.77 3.19
CA TRP A 93 7.89 -1.99 1.81
C TRP A 93 9.05 -2.14 0.83
N GLU A 94 8.77 -2.87 -0.26
CA GLU A 94 9.67 -3.06 -1.40
C GLU A 94 8.87 -3.04 -2.70
N VAL A 95 9.31 -2.25 -3.69
CA VAL A 95 8.85 -2.37 -5.08
C VAL A 95 9.77 -3.33 -5.80
N ARG A 96 9.20 -4.36 -6.43
CA ARG A 96 9.93 -5.32 -7.25
C ARG A 96 9.01 -5.87 -8.33
N ASN A 97 9.46 -5.85 -9.58
CA ASN A 97 8.69 -6.30 -10.74
C ASN A 97 7.31 -5.61 -10.80
N GLN A 98 7.32 -4.28 -10.68
CA GLN A 98 6.14 -3.41 -10.78
C GLN A 98 5.04 -3.72 -9.75
N THR A 99 5.42 -4.36 -8.64
CA THR A 99 4.55 -4.77 -7.56
C THR A 99 5.11 -4.22 -6.25
N ALA A 100 4.27 -3.61 -5.42
CA ALA A 100 4.68 -3.15 -4.11
C ALA A 100 4.28 -4.17 -3.03
N TYR A 101 5.28 -4.69 -2.32
CA TYR A 101 5.11 -5.64 -1.24
C TYR A 101 5.17 -4.92 0.10
N LEU A 102 4.18 -5.14 0.95
CA LEU A 102 4.09 -4.56 2.30
C LEU A 102 4.27 -5.66 3.35
N TYR A 103 5.15 -5.42 4.31
CA TYR A 103 5.49 -6.33 5.40
C TYR A 103 5.19 -5.66 6.73
N TYR A 104 4.04 -5.96 7.33
CA TYR A 104 3.59 -5.32 8.56
C TYR A 104 4.32 -5.89 9.79
N GLU A 105 4.50 -5.05 10.81
CA GLU A 105 5.14 -5.44 12.08
C GLU A 105 4.40 -6.57 12.81
N ASP A 106 3.10 -6.73 12.56
CA ASP A 106 2.27 -7.81 13.12
C ASP A 106 2.39 -9.16 12.37
N GLY A 107 3.22 -9.21 11.32
CA GLY A 107 3.44 -10.39 10.49
C GLY A 107 2.51 -10.50 9.28
N THR A 108 1.54 -9.60 9.14
CA THR A 108 0.68 -9.50 7.95
C THR A 108 1.52 -9.13 6.73
N ARG A 109 1.16 -9.70 5.58
CA ARG A 109 1.74 -9.35 4.28
C ARG A 109 0.65 -8.89 3.36
N ALA A 110 0.91 -7.81 2.63
CA ALA A 110 0.03 -7.34 1.58
C ALA A 110 0.81 -7.09 0.29
N ILE A 111 0.14 -7.25 -0.83
CA ILE A 111 0.71 -7.06 -2.17
C ILE A 111 -0.18 -6.04 -2.88
N ILE A 112 0.38 -4.91 -3.28
CA ILE A 112 -0.26 -3.95 -4.17
C ILE A 112 0.15 -4.28 -5.61
N TYR A 113 -0.83 -4.57 -6.45
CA TYR A 113 -0.63 -5.03 -7.83
C TYR A 113 -1.66 -4.43 -8.78
N ASP A 114 -1.38 -4.53 -10.08
CA ASP A 114 -2.21 -4.01 -11.18
C ASP A 114 -2.71 -2.58 -10.88
N TYR A 115 -1.75 -1.72 -10.56
CA TYR A 115 -2.02 -0.35 -10.11
C TYR A 115 -1.57 0.68 -11.14
N THR A 116 -2.30 1.78 -11.17
CA THR A 116 -1.88 3.03 -11.82
C THR A 116 -1.38 3.99 -10.74
N LEU A 117 -0.22 4.58 -10.99
CA LEU A 117 0.42 5.52 -10.07
C LEU A 117 0.96 6.71 -10.88
N ASP A 118 0.51 7.90 -10.51
CA ASP A 118 1.02 9.18 -11.00
C ASP A 118 1.19 10.17 -9.83
N ASP A 119 1.56 11.42 -10.10
CA ASP A 119 1.82 12.44 -9.06
C ASP A 119 0.61 12.78 -8.18
N TYR A 120 -0.61 12.37 -8.56
CA TYR A 120 -1.86 12.74 -7.90
C TYR A 120 -2.78 11.56 -7.59
N HIS A 121 -2.66 10.44 -8.30
CA HIS A 121 -3.54 9.30 -8.19
C HIS A 121 -2.76 8.01 -7.98
N PHE A 122 -3.29 7.19 -7.07
CA PHE A 122 -2.82 5.85 -6.83
C PHE A 122 -4.02 4.94 -6.66
N GLU A 123 -4.26 4.08 -7.66
CA GLU A 123 -5.38 3.14 -7.65
C GLU A 123 -4.95 1.77 -8.15
N GLY A 124 -5.60 0.71 -7.67
CA GLY A 124 -5.25 -0.66 -8.02
C GLY A 124 -5.81 -1.65 -7.02
N TYR A 125 -5.13 -2.79 -6.87
CA TYR A 125 -5.59 -3.89 -6.04
C TYR A 125 -4.61 -4.24 -4.92
N ILE A 126 -5.14 -4.70 -3.80
CA ILE A 126 -4.40 -5.23 -2.66
C ILE A 126 -4.82 -6.68 -2.43
N ASP A 127 -3.83 -7.59 -2.38
CA ASP A 127 -3.99 -8.93 -1.83
C ASP A 127 -3.34 -8.98 -0.45
N ASP A 128 -4.15 -9.17 0.59
CA ASP A 128 -3.72 -9.32 1.99
C ASP A 128 -3.80 -10.78 2.48
N GLY A 129 -3.95 -11.73 1.57
CA GLY A 129 -4.11 -13.16 1.85
C GLY A 129 -5.52 -13.58 2.28
N THR A 130 -6.52 -12.69 2.23
CA THR A 130 -7.86 -12.97 2.77
C THR A 130 -8.91 -13.44 1.76
N HIS A 131 -8.53 -13.86 0.54
CA HIS A 131 -9.46 -14.24 -0.54
C HIS A 131 -10.53 -13.15 -0.81
N ARG A 132 -10.14 -11.89 -0.71
CA ARG A 132 -10.97 -10.72 -1.00
C ARG A 132 -10.32 -9.95 -2.13
N ASP A 133 -11.13 -9.43 -3.04
CA ASP A 133 -10.66 -8.41 -3.97
C ASP A 133 -10.73 -7.07 -3.25
N ILE A 134 -9.57 -6.50 -2.94
CA ILE A 134 -9.47 -5.19 -2.28
C ILE A 134 -9.03 -4.18 -3.32
N TYR A 135 -9.96 -3.42 -3.88
CA TYR A 135 -9.65 -2.28 -4.74
C TYR A 135 -9.39 -1.04 -3.89
N PHE A 136 -8.39 -0.23 -4.26
CA PHE A 136 -8.13 1.05 -3.65
C PHE A 136 -8.14 2.18 -4.68
N ASN A 137 -8.56 3.36 -4.23
CA ASN A 137 -8.46 4.60 -4.98
C ASN A 137 -8.05 5.71 -4.03
N LEU A 138 -6.83 6.21 -4.20
CA LEU A 138 -6.17 7.16 -3.33
C LEU A 138 -5.74 8.39 -4.13
N SER A 139 -5.81 9.54 -3.49
CA SER A 139 -5.24 10.78 -4.01
C SER A 139 -4.01 11.17 -3.20
N PHE A 140 -3.04 11.76 -3.88
CA PHE A 140 -1.89 12.36 -3.23
C PHE A 140 -2.33 13.49 -2.30
N MET A 141 -1.83 13.48 -1.08
CA MET A 141 -2.16 14.48 -0.06
C MET A 141 -1.00 15.42 0.22
N SER A 142 0.21 14.88 0.36
CA SER A 142 1.39 15.65 0.72
C SER A 142 2.69 14.86 0.55
N ASP A 143 3.74 15.55 0.14
CA ASP A 143 5.14 15.12 0.07
C ASP A 143 5.89 15.28 1.40
N ARG A 144 5.24 15.88 2.41
CA ARG A 144 5.96 16.52 3.51
C ARG A 144 6.61 15.49 4.44
N ASP A 145 7.94 15.56 4.53
CA ASP A 145 8.75 14.97 5.59
C ASP A 145 8.36 15.57 6.94
N PHE A 146 7.39 14.94 7.63
CA PHE A 146 7.04 15.32 8.99
C PHE A 146 7.76 14.39 9.96
N ASN A 147 8.93 14.85 10.43
CA ASN A 147 9.62 14.27 11.57
C ASN A 147 9.23 15.01 12.85
N SER A 148 9.03 14.24 13.93
CA SER A 148 8.70 14.61 15.32
C SER A 148 7.25 15.00 15.66
N TYR A 149 6.32 14.06 15.58
CA TYR A 149 5.52 13.58 16.73
C TYR A 149 4.52 12.55 16.21
N TYR A 150 4.61 11.32 16.72
CA TYR A 150 3.70 10.24 16.37
C TYR A 150 2.22 10.62 16.59
N ASP A 151 1.94 11.41 17.64
CA ASP A 151 0.58 11.85 17.97
C ASP A 151 0.03 12.87 16.97
N ASP A 152 0.84 13.84 16.53
CA ASP A 152 0.40 14.88 15.59
C ASP A 152 0.18 14.30 14.19
N TYR A 153 1.03 13.35 13.81
CA TYR A 153 0.89 12.57 12.59
C TYR A 153 -0.45 11.82 12.57
N TYR A 154 -0.69 10.99 13.58
CA TYR A 154 -1.89 10.16 13.62
C TYR A 154 -3.17 11.01 13.72
N ASP A 155 -3.22 12.00 14.61
CA ASP A 155 -4.41 12.83 14.81
C ASP A 155 -4.71 13.71 13.57
N THR A 156 -3.69 14.24 12.87
CA THR A 156 -3.90 15.06 11.66
C THR A 156 -4.55 14.27 10.53
N TYR A 157 -3.96 13.14 10.14
CA TYR A 157 -4.48 12.33 9.04
C TYR A 157 -5.79 11.65 9.41
N TYR A 158 -5.96 11.23 10.67
CA TYR A 158 -7.25 10.78 11.15
C TYR A 158 -8.34 11.85 11.02
N ASN A 159 -8.06 13.09 11.42
CA ASN A 159 -9.03 14.17 11.31
C ASN A 159 -9.38 14.46 9.85
N TRP A 160 -8.41 14.37 8.94
CA TRP A 160 -8.67 14.43 7.50
C TRP A 160 -9.60 13.30 7.06
N ALA A 161 -9.32 12.04 7.39
CA ALA A 161 -10.19 10.92 7.00
C ALA A 161 -11.58 11.09 7.60
N LYS A 162 -11.68 11.49 8.87
CA LYS A 162 -12.95 11.77 9.54
C LYS A 162 -13.77 12.84 8.79
N SER A 163 -13.14 13.92 8.35
CA SER A 163 -13.83 14.97 7.58
C SER A 163 -14.32 14.50 6.20
N ASN A 164 -13.71 13.45 5.65
CA ASN A 164 -14.00 12.93 4.32
C ASN A 164 -14.90 11.67 4.31
N ARG A 165 -15.46 11.27 5.47
CA ARG A 165 -16.25 10.03 5.63
C ARG A 165 -17.45 9.89 4.72
N THR A 166 -18.01 10.99 4.21
CA THR A 166 -19.11 10.93 3.22
C THR A 166 -18.72 10.18 1.95
N ARG A 167 -17.42 9.97 1.70
CA ARG A 167 -16.87 9.19 0.59
C ARG A 167 -16.80 7.68 0.86
N ALA A 168 -17.11 7.20 2.07
CA ALA A 168 -17.09 5.77 2.43
C ALA A 168 -18.46 5.30 2.97
N GLY A 169 -18.88 4.09 2.57
CA GLY A 169 -20.12 3.45 3.04
C GLY A 169 -20.06 3.06 4.53
N SER A 170 -21.22 2.83 5.15
CA SER A 170 -21.32 2.42 6.56
C SER A 170 -20.89 0.96 6.79
N GLU A 171 -20.19 0.72 7.91
CA GLU A 171 -19.50 -0.53 8.27
C GLU A 171 -20.37 -1.62 8.93
N GLU A 172 -20.15 -2.88 8.55
CA GLU A 172 -20.25 -4.05 9.43
C GLU A 172 -19.55 -5.28 8.81
N GLY A 173 -18.20 -5.38 8.86
CA GLY A 173 -17.55 -6.62 8.34
C GLY A 173 -16.03 -6.79 8.42
N VAL A 174 -15.23 -5.72 8.31
CA VAL A 174 -13.78 -5.85 8.03
C VAL A 174 -12.90 -6.15 9.26
N LEU A 175 -13.41 -5.91 10.47
CA LEU A 175 -12.62 -5.62 11.69
C LEU A 175 -11.66 -6.71 12.22
N MET A 176 -11.61 -7.93 11.66
CA MET A 176 -11.03 -9.08 12.37
C MET A 176 -9.89 -9.83 11.67
N LYS A 177 -9.42 -9.43 10.47
CA LYS A 177 -8.45 -10.28 9.73
C LYS A 177 -7.04 -9.71 9.45
N LYS A 178 -6.81 -8.40 9.53
CA LYS A 178 -5.51 -7.79 9.16
C LYS A 178 -4.48 -7.65 10.30
N GLY A 179 -4.68 -8.24 11.48
CA GLY A 179 -3.72 -8.12 12.60
C GLY A 179 -3.55 -6.71 13.21
N LYS A 180 -4.14 -5.68 12.59
CA LYS A 180 -4.02 -4.27 12.98
C LYS A 180 -4.45 -4.00 14.42
N LEU A 181 -3.68 -3.13 15.09
CA LEU A 181 -4.09 -2.54 16.36
C LEU A 181 -5.24 -1.58 16.09
N PHE A 182 -6.43 -1.95 16.56
CA PHE A 182 -7.59 -1.08 16.56
C PHE A 182 -7.65 -0.31 17.87
N PHE A 183 -7.70 1.00 17.76
CA PHE A 183 -7.89 1.87 18.91
C PHE A 183 -9.29 2.47 18.87
N ASP A 184 -9.99 2.40 19.99
CA ASP A 184 -11.10 3.31 20.23
C ASP A 184 -10.55 4.66 20.73
N LYS A 185 -11.41 5.68 20.78
CA LYS A 185 -11.01 7.02 21.21
C LYS A 185 -10.44 7.05 22.65
N ASP A 186 -10.87 6.12 23.50
CA ASP A 186 -10.59 6.12 24.93
C ASP A 186 -9.28 5.36 25.25
N SER A 187 -9.00 4.29 24.51
CA SER A 187 -7.77 3.49 24.57
C SER A 187 -6.56 4.25 24.01
N LEU A 188 -6.74 5.15 23.04
CA LEU A 188 -5.73 6.12 22.62
C LEU A 188 -5.34 7.10 23.73
N ASN A 189 -6.30 7.59 24.53
CA ASN A 189 -6.00 8.49 25.64
C ASN A 189 -5.25 7.79 26.78
N ALA A 190 -5.44 6.48 26.96
CA ALA A 190 -4.72 5.67 27.94
C ALA A 190 -3.26 5.37 27.55
N LEU A 191 -2.92 5.42 26.26
CA LEU A 191 -1.54 5.34 25.76
C LEU A 191 -0.79 6.67 25.89
N LYS A 192 -1.51 7.80 25.96
CA LYS A 192 -0.97 9.15 26.16
C LYS A 192 -0.54 9.46 27.60
N SER A 193 -0.83 8.57 28.56
CA SER A 193 -0.53 8.77 30.00
C SER A 193 0.65 7.95 30.53
N LYS A 194 1.43 7.33 29.64
CA LYS A 194 2.72 6.68 29.95
C LYS A 194 3.86 7.40 29.25
#